data_AF-A0A4Q7M8G6-F1
#
_entry.id   AF-A0A4Q7M8G6-F1
#
_cell.length_a   1.000
_cell.length_b   1.000
_cell.length_c   1.000
_cell.angle_alpha   90.00
_cell.angle_beta   90.00
_cell.angle_gamma   90.00
#
_symmetry.space_group_name_H-M   'P 1'
#
loop_
_entity.id
_entity.type
_entity.pdbx_description
1 polymer ?
#
loop_
_entity_poly.entity_id
_entity_poly.type
_entity_poly.pdbx_seq_one_letter_code
_entity_poly.pdbx_strand_id
1 'polypeptide(L)'
;MLSAKERRFIKYWEEQRVGGQRPYLILYILTGTFISTIIVFFLFAMLGIDLEGTIWMVPVISVIAITVISVTTWKRNEKRFKEIVKREMEEGMGDGENHTNGK
;
A
#
# COMPACT_ATOMS: atom_id res chain seq x y z
N MET A 1 -7.18 -20.87 -8.70
CA MET A 1 -7.40 -21.37 -7.32
C MET A 1 -6.44 -20.66 -6.37
N LEU A 2 -6.97 -19.82 -5.48
CA LEU A 2 -6.17 -18.93 -4.62
C LEU A 2 -5.19 -19.64 -3.67
N SER A 3 -3.93 -19.19 -3.68
CA SER A 3 -2.94 -19.54 -2.66
C SER A 3 -3.33 -19.00 -1.28
N ALA A 4 -2.93 -19.70 -0.20
CA ALA A 4 -3.12 -19.22 1.18
C ALA A 4 -2.51 -17.83 1.42
N LYS A 5 -1.40 -17.49 0.73
CA LYS A 5 -0.79 -16.15 0.81
C LYS A 5 -1.65 -15.11 0.09
N GLU A 6 -2.25 -15.45 -1.04
CA GLU A 6 -3.11 -14.56 -1.82
C GLU A 6 -4.42 -14.30 -1.09
N ARG A 7 -5.05 -15.34 -0.52
CA ARG A 7 -6.27 -15.19 0.28
C ARG A 7 -6.07 -14.23 1.47
N ARG A 8 -4.93 -14.35 2.17
CA ARG A 8 -4.57 -13.40 3.23
C ARG A 8 -4.35 -11.98 2.70
N PHE A 9 -3.63 -11.85 1.59
CA PHE A 9 -3.41 -10.55 0.96
C PHE A 9 -4.73 -9.89 0.57
N ILE A 10 -5.64 -10.60 -0.09
CA ILE A 10 -6.97 -10.10 -0.48
C ILE A 10 -7.72 -9.60 0.75
N LYS A 11 -7.84 -10.44 1.78
CA LYS A 11 -8.56 -10.08 3.01
C LYS A 11 -8.01 -8.80 3.65
N TYR A 12 -6.70 -8.73 3.87
CA TYR A 12 -6.10 -7.54 4.50
C TYR A 12 -6.17 -6.32 3.59
N TRP A 13 -5.99 -6.49 2.28
CA TRP A 13 -6.07 -5.37 1.35
C TRP A 13 -7.49 -4.83 1.25
N GLU A 14 -8.50 -5.70 1.24
CA GLU A 14 -9.92 -5.33 1.29
C GLU A 14 -10.24 -4.55 2.56
N GLU A 15 -9.82 -5.04 3.73
CA GLU A 15 -10.00 -4.35 5.01
C GLU A 15 -9.34 -2.95 4.99
N GLN A 16 -8.14 -2.82 4.44
CA GLN A 16 -7.40 -1.55 4.36
C GLN A 16 -7.99 -0.56 3.37
N ARG A 17 -8.54 -1.02 2.24
CA ARG A 17 -9.11 -0.14 1.20
C ARG A 17 -10.55 0.28 1.48
N VAL A 18 -11.15 -0.15 2.59
CA VAL A 18 -12.51 0.25 2.99
C VAL A 18 -12.58 1.78 3.05
N GLY A 19 -13.56 2.36 2.34
CA GLY A 19 -13.69 3.81 2.16
C GLY A 19 -12.94 4.39 0.94
N GLY A 20 -12.15 3.58 0.23
CA GLY A 20 -11.46 3.96 -1.00
C GLY A 20 -10.09 4.60 -0.81
N GLN A 21 -9.55 5.13 -1.92
CA GLN A 21 -8.15 5.60 -1.97
C GLN A 21 -7.88 6.81 -1.08
N ARG A 22 -8.80 7.77 -1.04
CA ARG A 22 -8.61 9.03 -0.30
C ARG A 22 -8.47 8.82 1.21
N PRO A 23 -9.42 8.14 1.91
CA PRO A 23 -9.28 7.93 3.35
C PRO A 23 -8.07 7.07 3.70
N TYR A 24 -7.73 6.07 2.87
CA TYR A 24 -6.48 5.34 3.00
C TYR A 24 -5.28 6.29 2.98
N LEU A 25 -5.14 7.09 1.92
CA LEU A 25 -3.97 7.98 1.79
C LEU A 25 -3.88 8.98 2.93
N ILE A 26 -4.99 9.59 3.34
CA ILE A 26 -5.00 10.54 4.47
C ILE A 26 -4.54 9.87 5.76
N LEU A 27 -5.10 8.70 6.10
CA LEU A 27 -4.76 7.97 7.32
C LEU A 27 -3.27 7.60 7.37
N TYR A 28 -2.76 7.01 6.28
CA TYR A 28 -1.38 6.54 6.22
C TYR A 28 -0.38 7.68 6.08
N ILE A 29 -0.73 8.78 5.39
CA ILE A 29 0.14 9.95 5.30
C ILE A 29 0.25 10.65 6.65
N LEU A 30 -0.86 10.88 7.35
CA LEU A 30 -0.84 11.55 8.66
C LEU A 30 -0.08 10.71 9.69
N THR A 31 -0.48 9.46 9.87
CA THR A 31 0.15 8.56 10.85
C THR A 31 1.61 8.28 10.49
N GLY A 32 1.88 8.02 9.20
CA GLY A 32 3.22 7.74 8.70
C GLY A 32 4.14 8.95 8.84
N THR A 33 3.65 10.17 8.59
CA THR A 33 4.45 11.40 8.75
C THR A 33 4.89 11.56 10.20
N PHE A 34 3.98 11.37 11.16
CA PHE A 34 4.34 11.48 12.59
C PHE A 34 5.48 10.54 12.97
N ILE A 35 5.37 9.26 12.58
CA ILE A 35 6.41 8.25 12.83
C ILE A 35 7.70 8.58 12.07
N SER A 36 7.57 9.00 10.81
CA SER A 36 8.72 9.33 9.96
C SER A 36 9.49 10.54 10.47
N THR A 37 8.83 11.55 11.02
CA THR A 37 9.50 12.72 11.61
C THR A 37 10.45 12.30 12.73
N ILE A 38 10.01 11.38 13.59
CA ILE A 38 10.84 10.85 14.68
C ILE A 38 12.06 10.10 14.10
N ILE A 39 11.84 9.26 13.08
CA ILE A 39 12.90 8.50 12.43
C ILE A 39 13.90 9.43 11.74
N VAL A 40 13.44 10.40 10.95
CA VAL A 40 14.30 11.33 10.21
C VAL A 40 15.09 12.21 11.17
N PHE A 41 14.47 12.70 12.24
CA PHE A 41 15.17 13.43 13.29
C PHE A 41 16.31 12.61 13.90
N PHE A 42 16.04 11.35 14.24
CA PHE A 42 17.06 10.46 14.78
C PHE A 42 18.19 10.19 13.78
N LEU A 43 17.87 9.99 12.49
CA LEU A 43 18.87 9.82 11.44
C LEU A 43 19.74 11.06 11.28
N PHE A 44 19.17 12.25 11.34
CA PHE A 44 19.94 13.51 11.24
C PHE A 44 20.88 13.66 12.43
N ALA A 45 20.41 13.38 13.65
CA ALA A 45 21.24 13.39 14.84
C ALA A 45 22.37 12.35 14.78
N MET A 46 22.08 11.13 14.30
CA MET A 46 23.07 10.06 14.14
C MET A 46 24.15 10.41 13.11
N LEU A 47 23.77 11.09 12.03
CA LEU A 47 24.68 11.52 10.97
C LEU A 47 25.44 12.81 11.29
N GLY A 48 25.21 13.40 12.47
CA GLY A 48 25.84 14.67 12.87
C GLY A 48 25.43 15.85 11.98
N ILE A 49 24.24 15.78 11.36
CA ILE A 49 23.71 16.88 10.55
C ILE A 49 23.33 18.01 11.49
N ASP A 50 23.91 19.18 11.27
CA ASP A 50 23.56 20.38 12.01
C ASP A 50 22.09 20.77 11.73
N LEU A 51 21.31 20.82 12.80
CA LEU A 51 19.88 21.14 12.78
C LEU A 51 19.61 22.64 12.87
N GLU A 52 20.64 23.45 13.16
CA GLU A 52 20.51 24.90 13.24
C GLU A 52 20.10 25.48 11.87
N GLY A 53 18.95 26.13 11.82
CA GLY A 53 18.37 26.66 10.58
C GLY A 53 17.76 25.62 9.61
N THR A 54 17.97 24.32 9.84
CA THR A 54 17.52 23.23 8.94
C THR A 54 16.44 22.33 9.54
N ILE A 55 16.09 22.52 10.82
CA ILE A 55 15.10 21.69 11.54
C ILE A 55 13.74 21.58 10.83
N TRP A 56 13.34 22.63 10.08
CA TRP A 56 12.10 22.64 9.30
C TRP A 56 12.11 21.62 8.14
N MET A 57 13.29 21.19 7.69
CA MET A 57 13.42 20.16 6.65
C MET A 57 12.98 18.78 7.16
N VAL A 58 13.07 18.50 8.47
CA VAL A 58 12.69 17.21 9.05
C VAL A 58 11.23 16.86 8.74
N PRO A 59 10.22 17.67 9.14
CA PRO A 59 8.82 17.36 8.81
C PRO A 59 8.54 17.39 7.31
N VAL A 60 9.21 18.27 6.53
CA VAL A 60 9.02 18.36 5.08
C VAL A 60 9.47 17.06 4.39
N ILE A 61 10.67 16.57 4.71
CA ILE A 61 11.21 15.33 4.16
C ILE A 61 10.31 14.15 4.57
N SER A 62 9.83 14.11 5.82
CA SER A 62 8.95 13.05 6.31
C SER A 62 7.61 13.00 5.58
N VAL A 63 6.96 14.15 5.34
CA VAL A 63 5.71 14.21 4.57
C VAL A 63 5.93 13.72 3.15
N ILE A 64 6.99 14.19 2.48
CA ILE A 64 7.30 13.80 1.10
C ILE A 64 7.57 12.30 1.01
N ALA A 65 8.45 11.78 1.88
CA ALA A 65 8.81 10.37 1.91
C ALA A 65 7.58 9.48 2.11
N ILE A 66 6.75 9.80 3.10
CA ILE A 66 5.57 9.01 3.42
C ILE A 66 4.51 9.13 2.32
N THR A 67 4.31 10.30 1.73
CA THR A 67 3.39 10.47 0.60
C THR A 67 3.79 9.56 -0.57
N VAL A 68 5.08 9.53 -0.92
CA VAL A 68 5.59 8.63 -1.97
C VAL A 68 5.38 7.17 -1.59
N ILE A 69 5.70 6.77 -0.36
CA ILE A 69 5.53 5.40 0.12
C ILE A 69 4.05 4.98 0.07
N SER A 70 3.14 5.81 0.57
CA SER A 70 1.70 5.51 0.61
C SER A 70 1.10 5.41 -0.80
N VAL A 71 1.45 6.33 -1.70
CA VAL A 71 0.95 6.32 -3.10
C VAL A 71 1.50 5.11 -3.86
N THR A 72 2.79 4.79 -3.72
CA THR A 72 3.39 3.65 -4.41
C THR A 72 2.86 2.31 -3.85
N THR A 73 2.69 2.21 -2.54
CA THR A 73 2.09 1.03 -1.89
C THR A 73 0.66 0.82 -2.36
N TRP A 74 -0.15 1.87 -2.42
CA TRP A 74 -1.51 1.80 -2.96
C TRP A 74 -1.51 1.27 -4.39
N LYS A 75 -0.73 1.87 -5.28
CA LYS A 75 -0.67 1.45 -6.70
C LYS A 75 -0.23 -0.01 -6.85
N ARG A 76 0.80 -0.43 -6.11
CA ARG A 76 1.33 -1.79 -6.17
C ARG A 76 0.32 -2.81 -5.67
N ASN A 77 -0.31 -2.54 -4.53
CA ASN A 77 -1.28 -3.45 -3.92
C ASN A 77 -2.56 -3.50 -4.76
N GLU A 78 -3.03 -2.37 -5.28
CA GLU A 78 -4.20 -2.33 -6.16
C GLU A 78 -3.98 -3.08 -7.47
N LYS A 79 -2.78 -2.93 -8.07
CA LYS A 79 -2.40 -3.70 -9.25
C LYS A 79 -2.42 -5.20 -8.96
N ARG A 80 -1.76 -5.63 -7.87
CA ARG A 80 -1.72 -7.03 -7.46
C ARG A 80 -3.12 -7.60 -7.17
N PHE A 81 -3.98 -6.82 -6.53
CA PHE A 81 -5.36 -7.20 -6.26
C PHE A 81 -6.13 -7.45 -7.56
N LYS A 82 -6.07 -6.51 -8.50
CA LYS A 82 -6.73 -6.64 -9.81
C LYS A 82 -6.22 -7.83 -10.62
N GLU A 83 -4.91 -8.10 -10.57
CA GLU A 83 -4.31 -9.26 -11.23
C GLU A 83 -4.84 -10.58 -10.67
N ILE A 84 -4.93 -10.70 -9.33
CA ILE A 84 -5.45 -11.91 -8.69
C ILE A 84 -6.94 -12.10 -9.01
N VAL A 85 -7.75 -11.05 -8.91
CA VAL A 85 -9.20 -11.12 -9.20
C VAL A 85 -9.45 -11.47 -10.67
N LYS A 86 -8.73 -10.82 -11.59
CA LYS A 86 -8.85 -11.10 -13.03
C LYS A 86 -8.55 -12.58 -13.33
N ARG A 87 -7.47 -13.11 -12.77
CA ARG A 87 -7.09 -14.52 -12.94
C ARG A 87 -8.17 -15.49 -12.44
N GLU A 88 -8.71 -15.24 -11.24
CA GLU A 88 -9.77 -16.12 -10.70
C GLU A 88 -11.09 -16.01 -11.50
N MET A 89 -11.40 -14.85 -12.10
CA MET A 89 -12.55 -14.71 -12.99
C MET A 89 -12.37 -15.49 -14.31
N GLU A 90 -11.18 -15.42 -14.90
CA GLU A 90 -10.86 -16.16 -16.14
C GLU A 90 -10.88 -17.68 -15.90
N GLU A 91 -10.31 -18.15 -14.80
CA GLU A 91 -10.36 -19.57 -14.41
C GLU A 91 -11.79 -20.03 -14.09
N GLY A 92 -12.58 -19.20 -13.38
CA GLY A 92 -13.98 -19.53 -13.04
C GLY A 92 -14.93 -19.55 -14.24
N MET A 93 -14.66 -18.78 -15.30
CA MET A 93 -15.43 -18.83 -16.56
C MET A 93 -15.08 -20.07 -17.40
N GLY A 94 -13.81 -20.50 -17.42
CA GLY A 94 -13.38 -21.69 -18.15
C GLY A 94 -13.94 -23.01 -17.62
N ASP A 95 -14.16 -23.12 -16.30
CA ASP A 95 -14.81 -24.29 -15.70
C ASP A 95 -16.33 -24.35 -15.98
N GLY A 96 -16.97 -23.19 -16.18
CA GLY A 96 -18.38 -23.12 -16.55
C GLY A 96 -18.65 -23.57 -18.00
N GLU A 97 -17.74 -23.27 -18.92
CA GLU A 97 -17.90 -23.57 -20.35
C GLU A 97 -17.68 -25.07 -20.67
N ASN A 98 -16.74 -25.72 -19.97
CA ASN A 98 -16.46 -27.15 -20.11
C ASN A 98 -17.59 -28.05 -19.60
N HIS A 99 -18.47 -27.56 -18.72
CA HIS A 99 -19.63 -28.32 -18.25
C HIS A 99 -20.85 -28.25 -19.19
N THR A 100 -20.90 -27.28 -20.11
CA THR A 100 -22.01 -27.12 -21.07
C THR A 100 -21.80 -27.83 -22.40
N ASN A 101 -20.57 -28.17 -22.79
CA ASN A 101 -20.27 -28.77 -24.09
C ASN A 101 -20.11 -30.31 -24.08
N GLY A 102 -20.50 -30.95 -22.96
CA GLY A 102 -20.43 -32.39 -22.74
C GLY A 102 -21.79 -33.10 -22.77
N LYS A 103 -22.76 -32.60 -23.53
CA LYS A 103 -24.04 -33.27 -23.79
C LYS A 103 -24.24 -33.49 -25.27
#